data_AF-A0A4P9Y7Y4-F1
#
_entry.id   AF-A0A4P9Y7Y4-F1
#
_cell.length_a   1.000
_cell.length_b   1.000
_cell.length_c   1.000
_cell.angle_alpha   90.00
_cell.angle_beta   90.00
_cell.angle_gamma   90.00
#
_symmetry.space_group_name_H-M   'P 1'
#
loop_
_entity.id
_entity.type
_entity.pdbx_description
1 polymer ?
#
loop_
_entity_poly.entity_id
_entity_poly.type
_entity_poly.pdbx_seq_one_letter_code
_entity_poly.pdbx_strand_id
1 'polypeptide(L)'
;SSLEEYVEEVKSGKLDWTPVHRSDAFWKNDSARFNDNAHELLKALCGILQTSTQATVLAVAAHDVGEYVKWNPLGKKYVEQFGAKQRIMELMGHEEPEVRYEALIAVQKYMVNAWD
;
A
#
# COMPACT_ATOMS: atom_id res chain seq x y z
N SER A 1 5.24 -9.13 -14.13
CA SER A 1 5.67 -9.40 -12.76
C SER A 1 4.61 -10.22 -12.05
N SER A 2 5.03 -11.13 -11.16
CA SER A 2 4.16 -12.06 -10.43
C SER A 2 3.93 -11.61 -8.99
N LEU A 3 2.96 -12.22 -8.28
CA LEU A 3 2.80 -12.00 -6.85
C LEU A 3 4.01 -12.49 -6.04
N GLU A 4 4.72 -13.52 -6.52
CA GLU A 4 5.89 -14.05 -5.82
C GLU A 4 6.99 -13.00 -5.71
N GLU A 5 7.28 -12.31 -6.82
CA GLU A 5 8.24 -11.18 -6.85
C GLU A 5 7.80 -10.08 -5.86
N TYR A 6 6.52 -9.70 -5.89
CA TYR A 6 5.97 -8.71 -4.96
C TYR A 6 6.16 -9.11 -3.48
N VAL A 7 5.86 -10.37 -3.16
CA VAL A 7 5.98 -10.90 -1.79
C VAL A 7 7.45 -10.89 -1.34
N GLU A 8 8.38 -11.19 -2.22
CA GLU A 8 9.82 -11.11 -1.93
C GLU A 8 10.26 -9.66 -1.66
N GLU A 9 9.84 -8.71 -2.50
CA GLU A 9 10.10 -7.28 -2.31
C GLU A 9 9.59 -6.80 -0.94
N VAL A 10 8.32 -7.08 -0.62
CA VAL A 10 7.72 -6.72 0.67
C VAL A 10 8.43 -7.40 1.84
N LYS A 11 8.70 -8.70 1.77
CA LYS A 11 9.40 -9.40 2.87
C LYS A 11 10.81 -8.88 3.10
N SER A 12 11.47 -8.42 2.05
CA SER A 12 12.82 -7.82 2.15
C SER A 12 12.80 -6.41 2.76
N GLY A 13 11.64 -5.74 2.76
CA GLY A 13 11.50 -4.33 3.15
C GLY A 13 12.09 -3.34 2.13
N LYS A 14 12.57 -3.83 0.98
CA LYS A 14 13.17 -3.03 -0.08
C LYS A 14 12.20 -2.95 -1.25
N LEU A 15 11.34 -1.93 -1.19
CA LEU A 15 10.44 -1.61 -2.29
C LEU A 15 11.10 -0.65 -3.26
N ASP A 16 10.93 -0.90 -4.55
CA ASP A 16 11.29 0.02 -5.61
C ASP A 16 10.17 0.03 -6.66
N TRP A 17 10.21 0.99 -7.59
CA TRP A 17 9.23 1.06 -8.66
C TRP A 17 9.47 -0.04 -9.71
N THR A 18 9.03 -1.26 -9.41
CA THR A 18 8.96 -2.37 -10.36
C THR A 18 7.59 -2.42 -11.06
N PRO A 19 7.46 -3.09 -12.22
CA PRO A 19 6.21 -3.10 -12.98
C PRO A 19 4.99 -3.65 -12.23
N VAL A 20 5.17 -4.44 -11.17
CA VAL A 20 4.07 -5.01 -10.39
C VAL A 20 3.26 -3.91 -9.70
N HIS A 21 3.94 -2.90 -9.15
CA HIS A 21 3.30 -1.81 -8.41
C HIS A 21 2.39 -0.98 -9.30
N ARG A 22 2.72 -0.81 -10.58
CA ARG A 22 1.93 -0.01 -11.53
C ARG A 22 0.91 -0.83 -12.33
N SER A 23 0.82 -2.14 -12.11
CA SER A 23 -0.03 -3.03 -12.89
C SER A 23 -1.45 -3.11 -12.33
N ASP A 24 -2.41 -2.44 -12.98
CA ASP A 24 -3.83 -2.56 -12.65
C ASP A 24 -4.31 -4.02 -12.68
N ALA A 25 -3.80 -4.83 -13.62
CA ALA A 25 -4.16 -6.24 -13.74
C ALA A 25 -3.70 -7.05 -12.52
N PHE A 26 -2.49 -6.77 -11.99
CA PHE A 26 -2.00 -7.38 -10.77
C PHE A 26 -2.91 -7.04 -9.59
N TRP A 27 -3.14 -5.76 -9.35
CA TRP A 27 -3.95 -5.33 -8.21
C TRP A 27 -5.40 -5.81 -8.29
N LYS A 28 -5.98 -5.87 -9.49
CA LYS A 28 -7.31 -6.44 -9.69
C LYS A 28 -7.38 -7.94 -9.36
N ASN A 29 -6.35 -8.71 -9.69
CA ASN A 29 -6.38 -10.18 -9.59
C ASN A 29 -5.84 -10.70 -8.25
N ASP A 30 -4.81 -10.07 -7.70
CA ASP A 30 -4.03 -10.61 -6.58
C ASP A 30 -4.25 -9.86 -5.26
N SER A 31 -4.88 -8.69 -5.26
CA SER A 31 -5.03 -7.89 -4.03
C SER A 31 -5.82 -8.59 -2.93
N ALA A 32 -6.76 -9.49 -3.27
CA ALA A 32 -7.47 -10.31 -2.30
C ALA A 32 -6.53 -11.22 -1.48
N ARG A 33 -5.40 -11.64 -2.06
CA ARG A 33 -4.39 -12.52 -1.42
C ARG A 33 -3.64 -11.83 -0.30
N PHE A 34 -3.73 -10.50 -0.18
CA PHE A 34 -3.20 -9.77 0.97
C PHE A 34 -3.94 -10.10 2.28
N ASN A 35 -5.13 -10.70 2.18
CA ASN A 35 -5.94 -11.11 3.31
C ASN A 35 -5.62 -12.54 3.80
N ASP A 36 -4.83 -13.30 3.02
CA ASP A 36 -4.43 -14.66 3.35
C ASP A 36 -3.55 -14.68 4.61
N ASN A 37 -3.46 -15.84 5.26
CA ASN A 37 -2.59 -16.07 6.42
C ASN A 37 -2.72 -14.99 7.50
N ALA A 38 -3.94 -14.68 7.91
CA ALA A 38 -4.23 -13.63 8.90
C ALA A 38 -3.64 -12.25 8.51
N HIS A 39 -3.70 -11.92 7.22
CA HIS A 39 -3.27 -10.65 6.63
C HIS A 39 -1.76 -10.40 6.73
N GLU A 40 -0.93 -11.45 6.71
CA GLU A 40 0.53 -11.34 6.85
C GLU A 40 1.15 -10.38 5.83
N LEU A 41 0.76 -10.47 4.55
CA LEU A 41 1.31 -9.61 3.50
C LEU A 41 0.90 -8.13 3.71
N LEU A 42 -0.37 -7.88 4.02
CA LEU A 42 -0.83 -6.53 4.34
C LEU A 42 -0.13 -5.95 5.57
N LYS A 43 0.01 -6.74 6.64
CA LYS A 43 0.74 -6.34 7.85
C LYS A 43 2.19 -6.00 7.55
N ALA A 44 2.86 -6.78 6.70
CA ALA A 44 4.23 -6.50 6.28
C ALA A 44 4.32 -5.16 5.52
N LEU A 45 3.44 -4.93 4.55
CA LEU A 45 3.36 -3.65 3.83
C LEU A 45 3.09 -2.47 4.77
N CYS A 46 2.13 -2.59 5.67
CA CYS A 46 1.84 -1.58 6.69
C CYS A 46 3.05 -1.35 7.60
N GLY A 47 3.75 -2.40 8.01
CA GLY A 47 4.98 -2.33 8.80
C GLY A 47 6.07 -1.51 8.11
N ILE A 48 6.33 -1.77 6.82
CA ILE A 48 7.28 -1.00 6.02
C ILE A 48 6.92 0.49 6.00
N LEU A 49 5.64 0.81 5.79
CA LEU A 49 5.15 2.19 5.76
C LEU A 49 5.35 2.91 7.11
N GLN A 50 5.28 2.18 8.23
CA GLN A 50 5.52 2.72 9.57
C GLN A 50 7.01 2.95 9.86
N THR A 51 7.88 2.01 9.46
CA THR A 51 9.27 1.98 9.95
C THR A 51 10.30 2.49 8.95
N SER A 52 9.98 2.55 7.66
CA SER A 52 10.93 3.01 6.65
C SER A 52 11.16 4.52 6.75
N THR A 53 12.40 4.92 6.47
CA THR A 53 12.80 6.33 6.31
C THR A 53 13.25 6.64 4.87
N GLN A 54 13.26 5.64 3.99
CA GLN A 54 13.68 5.80 2.61
C GLN A 54 12.50 6.32 1.78
N ALA A 55 12.70 7.46 1.12
CA ALA A 55 11.66 8.16 0.36
C ALA A 55 10.98 7.25 -0.68
N THR A 56 11.76 6.57 -1.52
CA THR A 56 11.24 5.64 -2.54
C THR A 56 10.37 4.55 -1.92
N VAL A 57 10.86 3.92 -0.84
CA VAL A 57 10.12 2.84 -0.15
C VAL A 57 8.81 3.37 0.42
N LEU A 58 8.80 4.57 1.01
CA LEU A 58 7.58 5.20 1.53
C LEU A 58 6.60 5.55 0.42
N ALA A 59 7.08 6.07 -0.71
CA ALA A 59 6.23 6.39 -1.86
C ALA A 59 5.57 5.13 -2.44
N VAL A 60 6.34 4.07 -2.66
CA VAL A 60 5.83 2.78 -3.16
C VAL A 60 4.85 2.17 -2.14
N ALA A 61 5.20 2.13 -0.86
CA ALA A 61 4.33 1.56 0.16
C ALA A 61 3.00 2.34 0.29
N ALA A 62 3.04 3.67 0.23
CA ALA A 62 1.85 4.50 0.28
C ALA A 62 0.94 4.24 -0.94
N HIS A 63 1.53 4.20 -2.13
CA HIS A 63 0.85 3.86 -3.37
C HIS A 63 0.13 2.50 -3.27
N ASP A 64 0.85 1.47 -2.83
CA ASP A 64 0.37 0.10 -2.73
C ASP A 64 -0.79 -0.04 -1.75
N VAL A 65 -0.75 0.66 -0.61
CA VAL A 65 -1.88 0.75 0.32
C VAL A 65 -3.11 1.33 -0.39
N GLY A 66 -2.92 2.36 -1.22
CA GLY A 66 -3.97 2.95 -2.03
C GLY A 66 -4.56 1.96 -3.05
N GLU A 67 -3.72 1.24 -3.79
CA GLU A 67 -4.19 0.22 -4.74
C GLU A 67 -4.90 -0.95 -4.04
N TYR A 68 -4.35 -1.46 -2.94
CA TYR A 68 -5.02 -2.50 -2.15
C TYR A 68 -6.43 -2.08 -1.76
N VAL A 69 -6.62 -0.85 -1.26
CA VAL A 69 -7.93 -0.33 -0.85
C VAL A 69 -8.90 -0.13 -2.02
N LYS A 70 -8.40 0.34 -3.17
CA LYS A 70 -9.20 0.49 -4.40
C LYS A 70 -9.82 -0.83 -4.84
N TRP A 71 -9.08 -1.93 -4.72
CA TRP A 71 -9.54 -3.26 -5.13
C TRP A 71 -10.12 -4.12 -3.99
N ASN A 72 -9.95 -3.71 -2.73
CA ASN A 72 -10.51 -4.37 -1.55
C ASN A 72 -11.24 -3.36 -0.65
N PRO A 73 -12.50 -2.99 -0.97
CA PRO A 73 -13.28 -2.07 -0.16
C PRO A 73 -13.43 -2.51 1.30
N LEU A 74 -13.62 -3.81 1.53
CA LEU A 74 -13.69 -4.41 2.87
C LEU A 74 -12.32 -4.42 3.60
N GLY A 75 -11.23 -4.25 2.85
CA GLY A 75 -9.86 -4.17 3.34
C GLY A 75 -9.53 -2.87 4.08
N LYS A 76 -10.32 -1.80 3.86
CA LYS A 76 -10.15 -0.50 4.53
C LYS A 76 -10.04 -0.62 6.04
N LYS A 77 -10.89 -1.44 6.66
CA LYS A 77 -10.89 -1.66 8.11
C LYS A 77 -9.56 -2.23 8.61
N TYR A 78 -8.88 -3.05 7.80
CA TYR A 78 -7.59 -3.64 8.16
C TYR A 78 -6.44 -2.65 7.97
N VAL A 79 -6.50 -1.81 6.93
CA VAL A 79 -5.57 -0.67 6.76
C VAL A 79 -5.65 0.29 7.94
N GLU A 80 -6.86 0.53 8.47
CA GLU A 80 -7.07 1.31 9.69
C GLU A 80 -6.58 0.57 10.94
N GLN A 81 -6.95 -0.71 11.10
CA GLN A 81 -6.54 -1.55 12.23
C GLN A 81 -5.00 -1.69 12.34
N PHE A 82 -4.30 -1.75 11.21
CA PHE A 82 -2.83 -1.86 11.16
C PHE A 82 -2.13 -0.49 11.10
N GLY A 83 -2.86 0.61 11.33
CA GLY A 83 -2.32 1.97 11.48
C GLY A 83 -1.90 2.65 10.17
N ALA A 84 -2.02 1.98 9.02
CA ALA A 84 -1.59 2.54 7.74
C ALA A 84 -2.45 3.74 7.32
N LYS A 85 -3.75 3.78 7.66
CA LYS A 85 -4.61 4.95 7.40
C LYS A 85 -4.05 6.24 8.00
N GLN A 86 -3.70 6.22 9.29
CA GLN A 86 -3.12 7.38 9.95
C GLN A 86 -1.78 7.73 9.31
N ARG A 87 -0.96 6.73 9.01
CA ARG A 87 0.38 6.93 8.45
C ARG A 87 0.37 7.56 7.06
N ILE A 88 -0.52 7.12 6.15
CA ILE A 88 -0.64 7.77 4.84
C ILE A 88 -1.13 9.23 4.97
N MET A 89 -1.96 9.56 5.98
CA MET A 89 -2.37 10.95 6.22
C MET A 89 -1.21 11.82 6.72
N GLU A 90 -0.36 11.29 7.60
CA GLU A 90 0.87 11.98 8.04
C GLU A 90 1.84 12.23 6.87
N LEU A 91 2.02 11.23 6.01
CA LEU A 91 2.95 11.30 4.87
C LEU A 91 2.54 12.31 3.79
N MET A 92 1.29 12.79 3.78
CA MET A 92 0.88 13.91 2.92
C MET A 92 1.69 15.20 3.21
N GLY A 93 2.26 15.32 4.41
CA GLY A 93 3.13 16.42 4.83
C GLY A 93 4.64 16.12 4.72
N HIS A 94 5.04 14.99 4.14
CA HIS A 94 6.44 14.58 4.03
C HIS A 94 7.29 15.59 3.22
N GLU A 95 8.60 15.69 3.45
CA GLU A 95 9.47 16.64 2.74
C GLU A 95 9.70 16.29 1.25
N GLU A 96 9.71 15.00 0.94
CA GLU A 96 9.85 14.48 -0.42
C GLU A 96 8.54 14.59 -1.23
N PRO A 97 8.56 15.25 -2.41
CA PRO A 97 7.34 15.47 -3.21
C PRO A 97 6.62 14.20 -3.64
N GLU A 98 7.37 13.16 -4.01
CA GLU A 98 6.78 11.90 -4.48
C GLU A 98 6.04 11.17 -3.35
N VAL A 99 6.61 11.17 -2.13
CA VAL A 99 5.96 10.60 -0.95
C VAL A 99 4.66 11.33 -0.65
N ARG A 100 4.66 12.67 -0.67
CA ARG A 100 3.43 13.46 -0.48
C ARG A 100 2.38 13.13 -1.51
N TYR A 101 2.80 13.03 -2.77
CA TYR A 101 1.92 12.76 -3.90
C TYR A 101 1.25 11.40 -3.75
N GLU A 102 2.03 10.33 -3.58
CA GLU A 102 1.49 8.97 -3.46
C GLU A 102 0.63 8.80 -2.20
N ALA A 103 1.02 9.42 -1.09
CA ALA A 103 0.23 9.46 0.14
C ALA A 103 -1.13 10.16 -0.05
N LEU A 104 -1.15 11.32 -0.74
CA LEU A 104 -2.38 12.04 -1.07
C LEU A 104 -3.31 11.18 -1.93
N ILE A 105 -2.78 10.53 -2.97
CA ILE A 105 -3.56 9.65 -3.84
C ILE A 105 -4.09 8.44 -3.06
N ALA A 106 -3.28 7.84 -2.17
CA ALA A 106 -3.71 6.75 -1.31
C ALA A 106 -4.86 7.16 -0.38
N VAL A 107 -4.78 8.35 0.23
CA VAL A 107 -5.87 8.90 1.05
C VAL A 107 -7.12 9.15 0.21
N GLN A 108 -7.00 9.70 -0.99
CA GLN A 108 -8.15 9.87 -1.89
C GLN A 108 -8.84 8.52 -2.18
N LYS A 109 -8.06 7.49 -2.55
CA LYS A 109 -8.58 6.12 -2.76
C LYS A 109 -9.23 5.56 -1.50
N TYR A 110 -8.67 5.84 -0.33
CA TYR A 110 -9.26 5.43 0.96
C TYR A 110 -10.60 6.10 1.24
N MET A 111 -10.72 7.39 0.95
CA MET A 111 -11.92 8.18 1.24
C MET A 111 -13.06 7.93 0.25
N VAL A 112 -12.74 7.51 -0.98
CA VAL A 112 -13.77 7.10 -1.94
C VAL A 112 -14.44 5.83 -1.41
N ASN A 113 -15.66 5.94 -0.89
CA ASN A 113 -16.51 4.77 -0.67
C ASN A 113 -16.67 4.08 -2.02
N ALA A 114 -16.08 2.89 -2.14
CA ALA A 114 -16.46 2.00 -3.20
C ALA A 114 -17.87 1.50 -2.85
N TRP A 115 -18.84 2.28 -3.33
CA TRP A 115 -20.29 2.04 -3.45
C TRP A 115 -21.19 2.39 -2.25
N ASP A 116 -22.21 3.21 -2.55
CA ASP A 116 -23.60 3.00 -2.08
C ASP A 116 -24.13 1.66 -2.63
#